data_AF-R5EA83-F1
#
_entry.id   AF-R5EA83-F1
#
_cell.length_a   1.000
_cell.length_b   1.000
_cell.length_c   1.000
_cell.angle_alpha   90.00
_cell.angle_beta   90.00
_cell.angle_gamma   90.00
#
_symmetry.space_group_name_H-M   'P 1'
#
loop_
_entity.id
_entity.type
_entity.pdbx_description
1 polymer ?
#
loop_
_entity_poly.entity_id
_entity_poly.type
_entity_poly.pdbx_seq_one_letter_code
_entity_poly.pdbx_strand_id
1 'polypeptide(L)'
;MEKVNKFILGIGGLTVTALGIYAGLSNKEPAKYSLEWIKKLTDKNWEIEREIVRQKFCNPKYDDVTRIRFQNLLRLFDKVKSDRDWAGLKPQGPAYHREHGFNLYKP
;
A
#
# COMPACT_ATOMS: atom_id res chain seq x y z
N MET A 1 -31.66 21.87 22.90
CA MET A 1 -30.69 20.82 23.28
C MET A 1 -30.67 19.78 22.17
N GLU A 2 -29.58 19.78 21.42
CA GLU A 2 -29.29 18.86 20.31
C GLU A 2 -29.22 17.42 20.80
N LYS A 3 -29.82 16.49 20.05
CA LYS A 3 -29.42 15.08 20.02
C LYS A 3 -29.53 14.55 18.60
N VAL A 4 -28.52 14.84 17.79
CA VAL A 4 -28.23 14.09 16.57
C VAL A 4 -27.68 12.74 17.02
N ASN A 5 -28.43 11.66 16.79
CA ASN A 5 -27.97 10.30 17.09
C ASN A 5 -28.06 9.40 15.85
N LYS A 6 -26.86 9.15 15.31
CA LYS A 6 -26.39 7.94 14.61
C LYS A 6 -27.00 7.61 13.25
N PHE A 7 -26.55 8.35 12.25
CA PHE A 7 -26.37 7.84 10.89
C PHE A 7 -25.02 7.10 10.83
N ILE A 8 -24.96 5.82 11.16
CA ILE A 8 -23.89 4.96 10.66
C ILE A 8 -24.56 3.95 9.75
N LEU A 9 -24.61 4.36 8.48
CA LEU A 9 -25.01 3.59 7.33
C LEU A 9 -24.23 2.27 7.30
N GLY A 10 -24.99 1.19 7.29
CA GLY A 10 -24.52 -0.10 6.87
C GLY A 10 -23.94 -0.03 5.46
N ILE A 11 -22.67 -0.41 5.35
CA ILE A 11 -22.08 -1.04 4.19
C ILE A 11 -21.47 -2.31 4.80
N GLY A 12 -22.11 -3.49 4.78
CA GLY A 12 -22.87 -4.03 3.67
C GLY A 12 -21.88 -4.71 2.70
N GLY A 13 -21.38 -5.88 3.11
CA GLY A 13 -20.99 -7.00 2.24
C GLY A 13 -19.94 -6.78 1.15
N LEU A 14 -18.72 -7.29 1.38
CA LEU A 14 -17.97 -8.14 0.44
C LEU A 14 -16.57 -8.41 1.03
N THR A 15 -16.48 -9.37 1.95
CA THR A 15 -15.20 -10.02 2.22
C THR A 15 -14.87 -10.90 1.01
N VAL A 16 -14.28 -10.28 -0.01
CA VAL A 16 -13.79 -10.95 -1.22
C VAL A 16 -12.74 -11.97 -0.81
N THR A 17 -13.14 -13.23 -0.86
CA THR A 17 -12.28 -14.39 -1.01
C THR A 17 -11.45 -14.19 -2.28
N ALA A 18 -10.14 -13.91 -2.14
CA ALA A 18 -9.21 -13.96 -3.27
C ALA A 18 -7.79 -14.23 -2.77
N LEU A 19 -7.58 -15.43 -2.23
CA LEU A 19 -6.29 -16.14 -2.28
C LEU A 19 -6.35 -17.18 -3.41
N GLY A 20 -6.73 -16.74 -4.61
CA GLY A 20 -6.92 -17.58 -5.78
C GLY A 20 -5.84 -17.33 -6.82
N ILE A 21 -4.92 -18.28 -6.92
CA ILE A 21 -3.95 -18.46 -8.01
C ILE A 21 -4.69 -18.42 -9.35
N TYR A 22 -4.20 -17.68 -10.36
CA TYR A 22 -4.61 -17.92 -11.75
C TYR A 22 -3.48 -17.65 -12.74
N ALA A 23 -2.92 -18.73 -13.27
CA ALA A 23 -2.15 -18.75 -14.49
C ALA A 23 -3.11 -18.71 -15.70
N GLY A 24 -2.84 -17.87 -16.70
CA GLY A 24 -3.53 -17.93 -18.00
C GLY A 24 -3.74 -16.57 -18.67
N LEU A 25 -2.92 -16.30 -19.68
CA LEU A 25 -2.91 -15.13 -20.57
C LEU A 25 -4.28 -14.74 -21.19
N SER A 26 -4.29 -13.56 -21.83
CA SER A 26 -5.25 -12.98 -22.80
C SER A 26 -6.06 -11.78 -22.26
N ASN A 27 -5.64 -10.54 -22.58
CA ASN A 27 -6.38 -9.27 -22.40
C ASN A 27 -7.20 -9.12 -21.10
N LYS A 28 -6.72 -9.68 -20.00
CA LYS A 28 -7.38 -9.67 -18.69
C LYS A 28 -6.96 -8.44 -17.91
N GLU A 29 -7.90 -7.86 -17.17
CA GLU A 29 -7.58 -6.85 -16.16
C GLU A 29 -6.40 -7.34 -15.31
N PRO A 30 -5.45 -6.45 -14.96
CA PRO A 30 -4.25 -6.86 -14.25
C PRO A 30 -4.66 -7.52 -12.93
N ALA A 31 -4.04 -8.66 -12.62
CA ALA A 31 -4.37 -9.45 -11.44
C ALA A 31 -4.33 -8.56 -10.19
N LYS A 32 -5.32 -8.71 -9.30
CA LYS A 32 -5.38 -7.91 -8.07
C LYS A 32 -4.06 -8.02 -7.30
N TYR A 33 -3.56 -6.89 -6.82
CA TYR A 33 -2.25 -6.74 -6.15
C TYR A 33 -1.00 -6.98 -7.02
N SER A 34 -1.15 -7.15 -8.35
CA SER A 34 -0.01 -7.03 -9.26
C SER A 34 0.48 -5.58 -9.34
N LEU A 35 1.75 -5.40 -9.71
CA LEU A 35 2.33 -4.07 -9.92
C LEU A 35 1.49 -3.23 -10.89
N GLU A 36 1.04 -3.82 -12.00
CA GLU A 36 0.23 -3.13 -12.99
C GLU A 36 -1.15 -2.73 -12.46
N TRP A 37 -1.75 -3.56 -11.62
CA TRP A 37 -3.02 -3.24 -10.99
C TRP A 37 -2.87 -2.07 -10.02
N ILE A 38 -1.85 -2.10 -9.16
CA ILE A 38 -1.58 -1.03 -8.17
C ILE A 38 -1.31 0.30 -8.88
N LYS A 39 -0.56 0.28 -9.99
CA LYS A 39 -0.26 1.49 -10.79
C LYS A 39 -1.51 2.17 -11.37
N LYS A 40 -2.60 1.43 -11.59
CA LYS A 40 -3.87 1.96 -12.13
C LYS A 40 -4.78 2.54 -11.04
N LEU A 41 -4.45 2.38 -9.77
CA LEU A 41 -5.28 2.87 -8.67
C LEU A 41 -5.21 4.41 -8.55
N THR A 42 -6.37 5.00 -8.26
CA THR A 42 -6.44 6.36 -7.74
C THR A 42 -5.86 6.42 -6.33
N ASP A 43 -5.42 7.60 -5.87
CA ASP A 43 -4.84 7.79 -4.53
C ASP A 43 -5.76 7.28 -3.42
N LYS A 44 -7.06 7.57 -3.52
CA LYS A 44 -8.07 7.10 -2.57
C LYS A 44 -8.19 5.57 -2.55
N ASN A 45 -8.24 4.93 -3.71
CA ASN A 45 -8.35 3.47 -3.79
C ASN A 45 -7.06 2.78 -3.34
N TRP A 46 -5.90 3.37 -3.66
CA TRP A 46 -4.60 2.92 -3.18
C TRP A 46 -4.53 2.93 -1.65
N GLU A 47 -5.00 4.00 -1.00
CA GLU A 47 -4.97 4.14 0.46
C GLU A 47 -5.87 3.11 1.14
N ILE A 48 -7.10 2.92 0.63
CA ILE A 48 -8.04 1.93 1.12
C ILE A 48 -7.46 0.51 1.01
N GLU A 49 -6.95 0.14 -0.17
CA GLU A 49 -6.45 -1.21 -0.42
C GLU A 49 -5.15 -1.48 0.35
N ARG A 50 -4.26 -0.49 0.48
CA ARG A 50 -3.07 -0.59 1.34
C ARG A 50 -3.45 -0.80 2.80
N GLU A 51 -4.45 -0.07 3.30
CA GLU A 51 -4.91 -0.21 4.68
C GLU A 51 -5.48 -1.61 4.96
N ILE A 52 -6.21 -2.20 4.01
CA ILE A 52 -6.67 -3.60 4.10
C ILE A 52 -5.47 -4.55 4.24
N VAL A 53 -4.42 -4.37 3.43
CA VAL A 53 -3.21 -5.21 3.51
C VAL A 53 -2.48 -4.99 4.84
N ARG A 54 -2.41 -3.74 5.34
CA ARG A 54 -1.80 -3.42 6.63
C ARG A 54 -2.54 -4.10 7.78
N GLN A 55 -3.87 -4.08 7.77
CA GLN A 55 -4.67 -4.77 8.78
C GLN A 55 -4.46 -6.28 8.74
N LYS A 56 -4.33 -6.88 7.54
CA LYS A 56 -3.99 -8.31 7.40
C LYS A 56 -2.59 -8.61 7.93
N PHE A 57 -1.60 -7.76 7.66
CA PHE A 57 -0.25 -7.89 8.21
C PHE A 57 -0.24 -7.84 9.75
N CYS A 58 -1.01 -6.94 10.35
CA CYS A 58 -1.13 -6.80 11.80
C CYS A 58 -2.00 -7.88 12.48
N ASN A 59 -2.67 -8.74 11.72
CA ASN A 59 -3.56 -9.75 12.28
C ASN A 59 -2.74 -10.92 12.85
N PRO A 60 -2.87 -11.23 14.15
CA PRO A 60 -2.09 -12.31 14.79
C PRO A 60 -2.49 -13.71 14.32
N LYS A 61 -3.62 -13.85 13.60
CA LYS A 61 -4.11 -15.15 13.10
C LYS A 61 -3.27 -15.74 11.96
N TYR A 62 -2.47 -14.93 11.28
CA TYR A 62 -1.65 -15.40 10.16
C TYR A 62 -0.27 -15.85 10.63
N ASP A 63 0.26 -16.89 9.99
CA ASP A 63 1.61 -17.36 10.20
C ASP A 63 2.65 -16.38 9.61
N ASP A 64 3.92 -16.60 9.97
CA ASP A 64 5.01 -15.71 9.57
C ASP A 64 5.21 -15.67 8.06
N VAL A 65 5.03 -16.80 7.37
CA VAL A 65 5.15 -16.88 5.90
C VAL A 65 4.10 -15.99 5.23
N THR A 66 2.85 -16.07 5.68
CA THR A 66 1.78 -15.21 5.14
C THR A 66 2.01 -13.75 5.51
N ARG A 67 2.50 -13.46 6.71
CA ARG A 67 2.82 -12.10 7.15
C ARG A 67 3.93 -11.46 6.30
N ILE A 68 4.97 -12.21 5.95
CA ILE A 68 6.04 -11.77 5.03
C ILE A 68 5.47 -11.43 3.65
N ARG A 69 4.51 -12.22 3.14
CA ARG A 69 3.84 -11.92 1.86
C ARG A 69 3.09 -10.59 1.93
N PHE A 70 2.36 -10.31 3.02
CA PHE A 70 1.71 -9.01 3.20
C PHE A 70 2.71 -7.87 3.32
N GLN A 71 3.84 -8.06 4.01
CA GLN A 71 4.90 -7.06 4.08
C GLN A 71 5.47 -6.73 2.69
N ASN A 72 5.73 -7.74 1.87
CA ASN A 72 6.20 -7.55 0.51
C ASN A 72 5.17 -6.82 -0.36
N LEU A 73 3.88 -7.09 -0.14
CA LEU A 73 2.82 -6.36 -0.80
C LEU A 73 2.77 -4.89 -0.35
N LEU A 74 2.88 -4.59 0.95
CA LEU A 74 2.98 -3.21 1.45
C LEU A 74 4.15 -2.45 0.82
N ARG A 75 5.33 -3.08 0.74
CA ARG A 75 6.50 -2.52 0.05
C ARG A 75 6.22 -2.21 -1.42
N LEU A 76 5.44 -3.05 -2.10
CA LEU A 76 5.05 -2.82 -3.48
C LEU A 76 4.12 -1.61 -3.62
N PHE A 77 3.13 -1.47 -2.73
CA PHE A 77 2.28 -0.27 -2.66
C PHE A 77 3.12 0.99 -2.46
N ASP A 78 4.01 0.97 -1.47
CA ASP A 78 4.87 2.11 -1.11
C ASP A 78 5.82 2.49 -2.26
N LYS A 79 6.39 1.49 -2.94
CA LYS A 79 7.21 1.71 -4.14
C LYS A 79 6.43 2.43 -5.23
N VAL A 80 5.21 1.96 -5.56
CA VAL A 80 4.40 2.58 -6.63
C VAL A 80 4.04 4.02 -6.28
N LYS A 81 3.68 4.30 -5.01
CA LYS A 81 3.38 5.66 -4.56
C LYS A 81 4.61 6.55 -4.62
N SER A 82 5.75 6.06 -4.14
CA SER A 82 7.04 6.76 -4.24
C SER A 82 7.39 7.07 -5.69
N ASP A 83 7.36 6.08 -6.58
CA ASP A 83 7.67 6.27 -8.01
C ASP A 83 6.75 7.32 -8.65
N ARG A 84 5.47 7.38 -8.25
CA ARG A 84 4.51 8.38 -8.73
C ARG A 84 4.79 9.77 -8.16
N ASP A 85 5.03 9.88 -6.86
CA ASP A 85 5.25 11.17 -6.19
C ASP A 85 6.60 11.78 -6.58
N TRP A 86 7.59 10.95 -6.92
CA TRP A 86 8.88 11.36 -7.47
C TRP A 86 8.89 11.53 -8.99
N ALA A 87 7.81 11.17 -9.70
CA ALA A 87 7.77 11.26 -11.15
C ALA A 87 7.94 12.73 -11.61
N GLY A 88 9.01 13.00 -12.36
CA GLY A 88 9.32 14.34 -12.84
C GLY A 88 10.06 15.23 -11.85
N LEU A 89 10.29 14.78 -10.60
CA LEU A 89 11.16 15.48 -9.67
C LEU A 89 12.63 15.17 -9.98
N LYS A 90 13.47 16.20 -10.00
CA LYS A 90 14.93 16.00 -10.03
C LYS A 90 15.38 15.59 -8.63
N PRO A 91 16.19 14.53 -8.48
CA PRO A 91 16.77 14.17 -7.19
C PRO A 91 17.48 15.39 -6.61
N GLN A 92 17.00 15.87 -5.47
CA GLN A 92 17.75 16.83 -4.69
C GLN A 92 18.73 16.03 -3.85
N GLY A 93 20.00 16.47 -3.81
CA GLY A 93 21.01 15.86 -2.95
C GLY A 93 20.50 15.78 -1.50
N PRO A 94 21.11 14.93 -0.65
CA PRO A 94 20.64 14.75 0.72
C PRO A 94 20.49 16.11 1.40
N ALA A 95 19.34 16.33 2.05
CA ALA A 95 19.17 17.50 2.90
C ALA A 95 20.17 17.36 4.05
N TYR A 96 21.24 18.16 4.01
CA TYR A 96 22.26 18.17 5.04
C TYR A 96 21.68 18.83 6.29
N HIS A 97 21.07 18.03 7.17
CA HIS A 97 20.62 18.50 8.47
C HIS A 97 21.77 18.44 9.47
N ARG A 98 21.89 19.50 10.27
CA ARG A 98 22.93 19.65 11.31
C ARG A 98 22.89 18.52 12.37
N GLU A 99 21.74 17.85 12.49
CA GLU A 99 21.47 16.67 13.33
C GLU A 99 22.22 15.41 12.88
N HIS A 100 22.53 15.29 11.57
CA HIS A 100 23.28 14.18 11.00
C HIS A 100 24.76 14.56 11.03
N GLY A 101 25.41 14.25 12.16
CA GLY A 101 26.72 14.76 12.58
C GLY A 101 27.76 15.05 11.49
N PHE A 102 28.49 16.15 11.70
CA PHE A 102 29.62 16.62 10.90
C PHE A 102 30.80 15.62 10.91
N ASN A 103 30.70 14.45 10.28
CA ASN A 103 31.85 13.59 9.91
C ASN A 103 31.52 12.26 9.20
N LEU A 104 30.28 12.02 8.74
CA LEU A 104 29.95 10.74 8.09
C LEU A 104 30.53 10.55 6.69
N TYR A 105 31.17 11.58 6.12
CA TYR A 105 31.91 11.49 4.87
C TYR A 105 33.26 12.19 5.05
N LYS A 106 34.34 11.41 5.13
CA LYS A 106 35.69 11.90 4.81
C LYS A 106 35.97 11.54 3.34
N PRO A 107 36.61 12.45 2.56
CA PRO A 107 37.04 12.17 1.20
C PRO A 107 38.05 11.02 1.12
#